data_AF-A0A3D5U7L2-F1
#
_entry.id   AF-A0A3D5U7L2-F1
#
_cell.length_a   1.000
_cell.length_b   1.000
_cell.length_c   1.000
_cell.angle_alpha   90.00
_cell.angle_beta   90.00
_cell.angle_gamma   90.00
#
_symmetry.space_group_name_H-M   'P 1'
#
loop_
_entity.id
_entity.type
_entity.pdbx_description
1 polymer ?
#
loop_
_entity_poly.entity_id
_entity_poly.type
_entity_poly.pdbx_seq_one_letter_code
_entity_poly.pdbx_strand_id
1 'polypeptide(L)'
;MKTPIKVNLKEIKSSSEVPPSAEMKGFDLVCEGTITLSRCLRALQEGQVPDKMPEDAVKRLITILLESDIIECVVGTKINDAHQDPALPKDLEIRRNLMKQFCKVLEKKYLKSTRIVFI
;
A
#
# COMPACT_ATOMS: atom_id res chain seq x y z
N MET A 1 -1.95 -0.76 -24.72
CA MET A 1 -3.20 0.01 -24.48
C MET A 1 -3.05 0.72 -23.14
N LYS A 2 -3.33 2.03 -23.03
CA LYS A 2 -3.25 2.74 -21.75
C LYS A 2 -4.60 2.66 -21.03
N THR A 3 -4.65 2.11 -19.82
CA THR A 3 -5.86 2.09 -19.00
C THR A 3 -5.98 3.45 -18.28
N PRO A 4 -7.12 4.15 -18.37
CA PRO A 4 -7.29 5.43 -17.67
C PRO A 4 -7.38 5.23 -16.16
N ILE A 5 -6.83 6.19 -15.42
CA ILE A 5 -6.89 6.28 -13.95
C ILE A 5 -7.69 7.54 -13.60
N LYS A 6 -8.64 7.42 -12.68
CA LYS A 6 -9.46 8.53 -12.20
C LYS A 6 -9.23 8.74 -10.70
N VAL A 7 -8.56 9.82 -10.32
CA VAL A 7 -8.26 10.12 -8.91
C VAL A 7 -9.53 10.53 -8.16
N ASN A 8 -9.71 10.05 -6.93
CA ASN A 8 -10.81 10.43 -6.06
C ASN A 8 -10.50 11.78 -5.38
N LEU A 9 -10.79 12.88 -6.08
CA LEU A 9 -10.54 14.23 -5.60
C LEU A 9 -11.31 14.58 -4.31
N LYS A 10 -12.37 13.84 -3.96
CA LYS A 10 -13.13 14.06 -2.72
C LYS A 10 -12.33 13.70 -1.45
N GLU A 11 -11.30 12.87 -1.59
CA GLU A 11 -10.42 12.46 -0.50
C GLU A 11 -9.29 13.48 -0.24
N ILE A 12 -9.12 14.46 -1.13
CA ILE A 12 -8.13 15.53 -0.97
C ILE A 12 -8.67 16.52 0.07
N LYS A 13 -8.26 16.34 1.33
CA LYS A 13 -8.52 17.27 2.43
C LYS A 13 -7.19 17.91 2.84
N SER A 14 -7.21 19.21 3.15
CA SER A 14 -6.02 19.96 3.57
C SER A 14 -5.32 19.42 4.82
N SER A 15 -6.02 18.61 5.63
CA SER A 15 -5.49 17.94 6.83
C SER A 15 -5.30 16.43 6.69
N SER A 16 -5.61 15.83 5.53
CA SER A 16 -5.41 14.40 5.34
C SER A 16 -3.97 14.11 4.99
N GLU A 17 -3.29 13.38 5.86
CA GLU A 17 -1.95 12.90 5.57
C GLU A 17 -1.95 11.59 4.73
N VAL A 18 -3.13 11.05 4.42
CA VAL A 18 -3.32 9.89 3.53
C VAL A 18 -3.60 10.40 2.11
N PRO A 19 -2.81 9.99 1.10
CA PRO A 19 -3.06 10.37 -0.30
C PRO A 19 -4.41 9.85 -0.81
N PRO A 20 -5.03 10.52 -1.80
CA PRO A 20 -6.28 10.07 -2.36
C PRO A 20 -6.12 8.74 -3.11
N SER A 21 -7.13 7.89 -3.01
CA SER A 21 -7.30 6.72 -3.86
C SER A 21 -7.66 7.13 -5.29
N ALA A 22 -7.63 6.15 -6.19
CA ALA A 22 -8.05 6.27 -7.56
C ALA A 22 -8.85 5.05 -8.01
N GLU A 23 -9.59 5.21 -9.09
CA GLU A 23 -10.32 4.16 -9.80
C GLU A 23 -9.60 3.80 -11.09
N MET A 24 -9.46 2.51 -11.35
CA MET A 24 -8.93 1.96 -12.59
C MET A 24 -9.67 0.67 -12.92
N LYS A 25 -10.08 0.49 -14.18
CA LYS A 25 -10.84 -0.70 -14.59
C LYS A 25 -10.04 -1.98 -14.30
N GLY A 26 -10.65 -2.90 -13.54
CA GLY A 26 -10.06 -4.18 -13.17
C GLY A 26 -9.28 -4.18 -11.85
N PHE A 27 -9.34 -3.10 -11.07
CA PHE A 27 -8.69 -2.98 -9.76
C PHE A 27 -9.70 -2.54 -8.71
N ASP A 28 -9.75 -3.23 -7.57
CA ASP A 28 -10.64 -2.88 -6.44
C ASP A 28 -10.16 -1.64 -5.66
N LEU A 29 -8.85 -1.40 -5.69
CA LEU A 29 -8.21 -0.25 -5.08
C LEU A 29 -6.96 0.15 -5.89
N VAL A 30 -6.90 1.43 -6.27
CA VAL A 30 -5.66 2.08 -6.68
C VAL A 30 -5.35 3.17 -5.67
N CYS A 31 -4.11 3.24 -5.22
CA CYS A 31 -3.65 4.24 -4.26
C CYS A 31 -2.21 4.64 -4.56
N GLU A 32 -1.71 5.68 -3.90
CA GLU A 32 -0.28 5.95 -3.84
C GLU A 32 0.46 4.74 -3.23
N GLY A 33 1.70 4.50 -3.66
CA GLY A 33 2.49 3.35 -3.23
C GLY A 33 3.01 3.44 -1.79
N THR A 34 4.11 4.15 -1.57
CA THR A 34 4.94 3.97 -0.39
C THR A 34 4.31 4.55 0.88
N ILE A 35 3.63 5.69 0.78
CA ILE A 35 3.00 6.37 1.93
C ILE A 35 1.80 5.56 2.41
N THR A 36 0.89 5.19 1.50
CA THR A 36 -0.29 4.39 1.84
C THR A 36 0.10 3.05 2.46
N LEU A 37 1.06 2.34 1.84
CA LEU A 37 1.56 1.07 2.36
C LEU A 37 2.24 1.22 3.73
N SER A 38 3.03 2.27 3.95
CA SER A 38 3.70 2.49 5.25
C SER A 38 2.69 2.73 6.37
N ARG A 39 1.63 3.48 6.10
CA ARG A 39 0.54 3.71 7.07
C ARG A 39 -0.27 2.46 7.34
N CYS A 40 -0.60 1.70 6.29
CA CYS A 40 -1.28 0.43 6.42
C CYS A 40 -0.47 -0.57 7.25
N LEU A 41 0.84 -0.64 7.04
CA LEU A 41 1.74 -1.48 7.84
C LEU A 41 1.69 -1.10 9.32
N ARG A 42 1.76 0.21 9.61
CA ARG A 42 1.69 0.72 10.99
C ARG A 42 0.37 0.35 11.65
N ALA A 43 -0.76 0.55 10.96
CA ALA A 43 -2.07 0.19 11.48
C ALA A 43 -2.21 -1.32 11.76
N LEU A 44 -1.66 -2.18 10.89
CA LEU A 44 -1.59 -3.63 11.12
C LEU A 44 -0.70 -3.97 12.33
N GLN A 45 0.45 -3.33 12.48
CA GLN A 45 1.34 -3.53 13.63
C GLN A 45 0.68 -3.13 14.95
N GLU A 46 0.00 -1.98 14.96
CA GLU A 46 -0.75 -1.46 16.12
C GLU A 46 -2.05 -2.25 16.38
N GLY A 47 -2.53 -3.04 15.41
CA GLY A 47 -3.76 -3.83 15.57
C GLY A 47 -5.01 -2.97 15.51
N GLN A 48 -4.98 -1.91 14.70
CA GLN A 48 -6.15 -1.07 14.48
C GLN A 48 -7.27 -1.89 13.83
N VAL A 49 -8.50 -1.65 14.28
CA VAL A 49 -9.70 -2.30 13.75
C VAL A 49 -10.26 -1.44 12.62
N PRO A 50 -10.46 -1.95 11.39
CA PRO A 50 -10.91 -1.16 10.25
C PRO A 50 -12.16 -0.33 10.51
N ASP A 51 -13.13 -0.87 11.27
CA ASP A 51 -14.38 -0.18 11.60
C ASP A 51 -14.18 1.13 12.36
N LYS A 52 -13.06 1.28 13.08
CA LYS A 52 -12.70 2.48 13.86
C LYS A 52 -11.82 3.46 13.08
N MET A 53 -11.41 3.10 11.86
CA MET A 53 -10.53 3.93 11.04
C MET A 53 -11.34 4.90 10.18
N PRO A 54 -10.77 6.06 9.80
CA PRO A 54 -11.35 6.95 8.82
C PRO A 54 -11.62 6.25 7.48
N GLU A 55 -12.64 6.69 6.75
CA GLU A 55 -12.90 6.23 5.38
C GLU A 55 -11.84 6.78 4.42
N ASP A 56 -10.76 6.03 4.22
CA ASP A 56 -9.64 6.37 3.34
C ASP A 56 -9.03 5.13 2.65
N ALA A 57 -8.00 5.36 1.82
CA ALA A 57 -7.28 4.30 1.13
C ALA A 57 -6.62 3.28 2.07
N VAL A 58 -6.20 3.69 3.27
CA VAL A 58 -5.56 2.81 4.26
C VAL A 58 -6.58 1.86 4.85
N LYS A 59 -7.76 2.36 5.27
CA LYS A 59 -8.85 1.51 5.76
C LYS A 59 -9.25 0.48 4.69
N ARG A 60 -9.47 0.93 3.46
CA ARG A 60 -9.84 0.05 2.33
C ARG A 60 -8.79 -1.05 2.10
N LEU A 61 -7.51 -0.70 2.13
CA LEU A 61 -6.43 -1.66 1.94
C LEU A 61 -6.38 -2.70 3.07
N ILE A 62 -6.49 -2.27 4.33
CA ILE A 62 -6.50 -3.20 5.48
C ILE A 62 -7.69 -4.15 5.37
N THR A 63 -8.89 -3.65 5.06
CA THR A 63 -10.08 -4.49 4.90
C THR A 63 -9.84 -5.59 3.87
N ILE A 64 -9.37 -5.24 2.66
CA ILE A 64 -9.06 -6.21 1.60
C ILE A 64 -8.06 -7.28 2.10
N LEU A 65 -7.01 -6.86 2.80
CA LEU A 65 -5.97 -7.77 3.30
C LEU A 65 -6.47 -8.70 4.42
N LEU A 66 -7.31 -8.20 5.32
CA LEU A 66 -7.85 -8.99 6.42
C LEU A 66 -8.94 -9.96 5.96
N GLU A 67 -9.67 -9.62 4.91
CA GLU A 67 -10.66 -10.50 4.27
C GLU A 67 -10.03 -11.57 3.36
N SER A 68 -8.76 -11.40 2.97
CA SER A 68 -8.03 -12.34 2.13
C SER A 68 -7.25 -13.38 2.95
N ASP A 69 -7.29 -14.66 2.59
CA ASP A 69 -6.48 -15.71 3.24
C ASP A 69 -5.12 -15.91 2.59
N ILE A 70 -5.09 -15.79 1.25
CA ILE A 70 -3.89 -15.95 0.42
C ILE A 70 -3.63 -14.64 -0.30
N ILE A 71 -2.42 -14.10 -0.14
CA ILE A 71 -2.04 -12.79 -0.65
C ILE A 71 -0.79 -12.93 -1.51
N GLU A 72 -0.95 -12.74 -2.82
CA GLU A 72 0.16 -12.69 -3.76
C GLU A 72 0.60 -11.23 -3.99
N CYS A 73 1.82 -10.91 -3.57
CA CYS A 73 2.42 -9.59 -3.74
C CYS A 73 3.35 -9.58 -4.96
N VAL A 74 2.93 -8.91 -6.02
CA VAL A 74 3.77 -8.64 -7.20
C VAL A 74 4.33 -7.22 -7.10
N VAL A 75 5.64 -7.12 -6.86
CA VAL A 75 6.29 -5.85 -6.53
C VAL A 75 7.24 -5.44 -7.64
N GLY A 76 6.88 -4.38 -8.36
CA GLY A 76 7.76 -3.78 -9.37
C GLY A 76 9.05 -3.25 -8.77
N THR A 77 10.15 -3.38 -9.51
CA THR A 77 11.52 -3.02 -9.08
C THR A 77 12.17 -2.00 -9.99
N LYS A 78 11.40 -1.41 -10.92
CA LYS A 78 11.85 -0.26 -11.71
C LYS A 78 12.23 0.89 -10.77
N ILE A 79 13.45 1.40 -10.97
CA ILE A 79 13.96 2.61 -10.32
C ILE A 79 13.23 3.81 -10.92
N ASN A 80 12.83 4.76 -10.08
CA ASN A 80 12.28 6.02 -10.55
C ASN A 80 13.47 6.96 -10.86
N ASP A 81 13.76 7.20 -12.14
CA ASP A 81 14.89 8.02 -12.58
C ASP A 81 14.78 9.49 -12.12
N ALA A 82 13.60 9.93 -11.67
CA ALA A 82 13.37 11.29 -11.15
C ALA A 82 14.01 11.56 -9.77
N HIS A 83 14.55 10.53 -9.09
CA HIS A 83 15.12 10.63 -7.73
C HIS A 83 16.61 10.23 -7.69
N GLN A 84 17.45 10.86 -8.53
CA GLN A 84 18.92 10.80 -8.42
C GLN A 84 19.48 11.81 -7.41
N ASP A 85 18.86 11.97 -6.24
CA ASP A 85 19.50 12.72 -5.14
C ASP A 85 20.30 11.74 -4.27
N PRO A 86 21.64 11.74 -4.33
CA PRO A 86 22.49 10.80 -3.57
C PRO A 86 22.36 10.96 -2.04
N ALA A 87 21.68 11.99 -1.54
CA ALA A 87 21.40 12.18 -0.11
C ALA A 87 20.16 11.41 0.38
N LEU A 88 19.27 10.95 -0.51
CA LEU A 88 18.11 10.16 -0.11
C LEU A 88 18.45 8.67 0.00
N PRO A 89 18.01 7.97 1.08
CA PRO A 89 18.16 6.53 1.18
C PRO A 89 17.52 5.88 -0.04
N LYS A 90 18.22 4.94 -0.69
CA LYS A 90 17.79 4.28 -1.93
C LYS A 90 16.34 3.83 -1.84
N ASP A 91 15.41 4.59 -2.43
CA ASP A 91 13.96 4.37 -2.34
C ASP A 91 13.54 2.93 -2.69
N LEU A 92 14.34 2.26 -3.52
CA LEU A 92 14.11 0.88 -3.92
C LEU A 92 14.37 -0.14 -2.79
N GLU A 93 15.39 0.09 -1.97
CA GLU A 93 15.63 -0.70 -0.76
C GLU A 93 14.50 -0.47 0.24
N ILE A 94 13.95 0.75 0.30
CA ILE A 94 12.80 1.09 1.14
C ILE A 94 11.56 0.29 0.71
N ARG A 95 11.17 0.31 -0.58
CA ARG A 95 9.98 -0.43 -1.05
C ARG A 95 10.11 -1.94 -0.87
N ARG A 96 11.28 -2.53 -1.18
CA ARG A 96 11.50 -3.98 -0.98
C ARG A 96 11.44 -4.35 0.50
N ASN A 97 12.07 -3.57 1.37
CA ASN A 97 12.06 -3.82 2.80
C ASN A 97 10.66 -3.62 3.40
N LEU A 98 9.94 -2.57 2.96
CA LEU A 98 8.56 -2.31 3.35
C LEU A 98 7.67 -3.52 3.04
N MET A 99 7.68 -4.01 1.79
CA MET A 99 6.86 -5.16 1.39
C MET A 99 7.24 -6.45 2.14
N LYS A 100 8.53 -6.69 2.40
CA LYS A 100 8.97 -7.83 3.23
C LYS A 100 8.43 -7.73 4.66
N GLN A 101 8.49 -6.55 5.27
CA GLN A 101 7.92 -6.34 6.61
C GLN A 101 6.40 -6.52 6.61
N PHE A 102 5.75 -6.07 5.53
CA PHE A 102 4.31 -6.18 5.33
C PHE A 102 3.83 -7.64 5.31
N CYS A 103 4.44 -8.47 4.45
CA CYS A 103 4.22 -9.92 4.40
C CYS A 103 4.42 -10.56 5.78
N LYS A 104 5.53 -10.23 6.46
CA LYS A 104 5.87 -10.78 7.78
C LYS A 104 4.81 -10.46 8.84
N VAL A 105 4.23 -9.27 8.83
CA VAL A 105 3.16 -8.88 9.77
C VAL A 105 1.88 -9.66 9.49
N LEU A 106 1.49 -9.77 8.22
CA LEU A 106 0.30 -10.52 7.80
C LEU A 106 0.41 -12.01 8.19
N GLU A 107 1.55 -12.63 7.96
CA GLU A 107 1.80 -14.02 8.33
C GLU A 107 1.78 -14.24 9.84
N LYS A 108 2.53 -13.41 10.59
CA LYS A 108 2.75 -13.65 12.03
C LYS A 108 1.57 -13.25 12.92
N LYS A 109 0.90 -12.14 12.60
CA LYS A 109 -0.14 -11.57 13.45
C LYS A 109 -1.55 -11.92 12.98
N TYR A 110 -1.71 -12.12 11.68
CA TYR A 110 -3.02 -12.32 11.05
C TYR A 110 -3.17 -13.70 10.40
N LEU A 111 -2.16 -14.57 10.52
CA LEU A 111 -2.16 -15.95 10.02
C LEU A 111 -2.47 -16.06 8.53
N LYS A 112 -2.07 -15.06 7.75
CA LYS A 112 -2.25 -15.04 6.29
C LYS A 112 -1.15 -15.82 5.59
N SER A 113 -1.46 -16.43 4.45
CA SER A 113 -0.45 -17.02 3.56
C SER A 113 -0.01 -15.97 2.56
N THR A 114 1.28 -15.60 2.54
CA THR A 114 1.78 -14.58 1.60
C THR A 114 2.86 -15.13 0.68
N ARG A 115 2.88 -14.62 -0.56
CA ARG A 115 3.93 -14.91 -1.54
C ARG A 115 4.38 -13.61 -2.18
N ILE A 116 5.67 -13.31 -2.12
CA ILE A 116 6.24 -12.09 -2.72
C ILE A 116 7.08 -12.43 -3.95
N VAL A 117 6.83 -11.74 -5.05
CA VAL A 117 7.62 -11.80 -6.29
C VAL A 117 8.04 -10.39 -6.68
N PHE A 118 9.32 -10.24 -7.01
CA PHE A 118 9.88 -8.98 -7.49
C PHE A 118 10.05 -9.03 -9.01
N ILE A 119 9.51 -8.03 -9.72
CA ILE A 119 9.51 -7.93 -11.18
C ILE A 119 10.13 -6.65 -11.70
#